data_AF-A0A3M7MGA2-F1
#
_entry.id   AF-A0A3M7MGA2-F1
#
_cell.length_a   1.000
_cell.length_b   1.000
_cell.length_c   1.000
_cell.angle_alpha   90.00
_cell.angle_beta   90.00
_cell.angle_gamma   90.00
#
_symmetry.space_group_name_H-M   'P 1'
#
loop_
_entity.id
_entity.type
_entity.pdbx_description
1 polymer ?
#
loop_
_entity_poly.entity_id
_entity_poly.type
_entity_poly.pdbx_seq_one_letter_code
_entity_poly.pdbx_strand_id
1 'polypeptide(L)'
;MGALASRIFDGIETTVRKLSHAIAPQPRIPTTRSIMRAAARLLASLKPGQFLEPGTPTGLTGLLTHPSPRSTLLYHYNSTLDKLKKIPESSVYRQSTEALTKHRLAVVEQTKPAGWDEWQQKTLMQVQEDPERYQVLNTSGGETVVMPNEAEVDPRARRAEWDGEALQSMPEGIRSAKERLPHVGKMKGAANYSNERVLADIKFDPEPKYTAEAISELENRLGAGLIEEVIQVAEGEHKLVDAMVEAKVWEPLEEPAPEGQWSYFERNTHTSTQKP
;
A
#
# COMPACT_ATOMS: atom_id res chain seq x y z
N MET A 1 -81.16 -19.17 11.63
CA MET A 1 -81.47 -19.93 12.86
C MET A 1 -80.28 -20.83 13.12
N GLY A 2 -79.22 -20.31 13.75
CA GLY A 2 -79.02 -20.45 15.20
C GLY A 2 -78.00 -21.58 15.38
N ALA A 3 -76.97 -21.53 16.21
CA ALA A 3 -76.57 -20.66 17.30
C ALA A 3 -75.02 -20.74 17.37
N LEU A 4 -74.26 -19.67 17.61
CA LEU A 4 -74.03 -19.03 18.91
C LEU A 4 -73.78 -20.02 20.07
N ALA A 5 -72.52 -20.17 20.45
CA ALA A 5 -72.03 -20.30 21.84
C ALA A 5 -70.50 -20.34 21.76
N SER A 6 -69.69 -19.36 22.18
CA SER A 6 -69.64 -18.52 23.40
C SER A 6 -69.33 -19.30 24.69
N ARG A 7 -68.40 -18.71 25.47
CA ARG A 7 -67.92 -19.00 26.85
C ARG A 7 -66.65 -19.86 26.91
N ILE A 8 -65.47 -19.30 27.21
CA ILE A 8 -64.99 -18.64 28.45
C ILE A 8 -65.06 -19.58 29.66
N PHE A 9 -63.90 -20.07 30.10
CA PHE A 9 -63.56 -20.21 31.52
C PHE A 9 -62.04 -20.22 31.77
N ASP A 10 -61.68 -19.61 32.90
CA ASP A 10 -60.40 -19.17 33.41
C ASP A 10 -59.47 -20.26 33.98
N GLY A 11 -58.22 -19.88 34.28
CA GLY A 11 -57.38 -20.51 35.32
C GLY A 11 -55.96 -20.85 34.87
N ILE A 12 -55.03 -19.88 34.82
CA ILE A 12 -53.95 -19.66 35.79
C ILE A 12 -53.05 -20.90 36.03
N GLU A 13 -51.83 -20.89 35.48
CA GLU A 13 -50.59 -20.87 36.27
C GLU A 13 -49.35 -20.65 35.39
N THR A 14 -48.53 -19.72 35.85
CA THR A 14 -47.25 -19.28 35.31
C THR A 14 -46.15 -20.32 35.48
N THR A 15 -45.36 -20.60 34.44
CA THR A 15 -43.93 -20.95 34.59
C THR A 15 -43.15 -20.60 33.32
N VAL A 16 -41.88 -20.23 33.53
CA VAL A 16 -41.00 -19.45 32.66
C VAL A 16 -39.96 -20.35 31.97
N ARG A 17 -39.56 -19.98 30.73
CA ARG A 17 -38.37 -20.43 29.94
C ARG A 17 -38.46 -21.86 29.36
N LYS A 18 -38.04 -22.17 28.13
CA LYS A 18 -36.98 -21.64 27.25
C LYS A 18 -37.34 -21.97 25.78
N LEU A 19 -37.16 -21.03 24.87
CA LEU A 19 -37.35 -21.19 23.43
C LEU A 19 -36.20 -21.99 22.81
N SER A 20 -36.52 -23.03 22.02
CA SER A 20 -35.64 -23.55 20.97
C SER A 20 -36.43 -23.53 19.65
N HIS A 21 -36.02 -22.62 18.76
CA HIS A 21 -36.55 -22.46 17.42
C HIS A 21 -35.81 -23.39 16.45
N ALA A 22 -36.58 -24.01 15.56
CA ALA A 22 -36.12 -24.83 14.45
C ALA A 22 -35.25 -24.02 13.47
N ILE A 23 -34.14 -24.62 13.05
CA ILE A 23 -33.20 -24.06 12.08
C ILE A 23 -33.69 -24.41 10.67
N ALA A 24 -34.10 -23.38 9.92
CA ALA A 24 -34.33 -23.46 8.49
C ALA A 24 -32.99 -23.51 7.71
N PRO A 25 -32.92 -24.19 6.55
CA PRO A 25 -31.70 -24.26 5.76
C PRO A 25 -31.39 -22.91 5.08
N GLN A 26 -30.16 -22.44 5.28
CA GLN A 26 -29.67 -21.17 4.74
C GLN A 26 -29.46 -21.22 3.22
N PRO A 27 -29.74 -20.13 2.47
CA PRO A 27 -29.49 -20.05 1.04
C PRO A 27 -27.97 -20.00 0.76
N ARG A 28 -27.54 -20.74 -0.26
CA ARG A 28 -26.14 -20.80 -0.71
C ARG A 28 -25.73 -19.44 -1.29
N ILE A 29 -24.69 -18.85 -0.71
CA ILE A 29 -24.09 -17.60 -1.17
C ILE A 29 -23.27 -17.90 -2.44
N PRO A 30 -23.45 -17.15 -3.55
CA PRO A 30 -22.57 -17.29 -4.72
C PRO A 30 -21.16 -16.75 -4.40
N THR A 31 -20.14 -17.56 -4.69
CA THR A 31 -18.72 -17.22 -4.54
C THR A 31 -18.25 -16.31 -5.67
N THR A 32 -18.59 -15.03 -5.60
CA THR A 32 -17.86 -13.95 -6.28
C THR A 32 -17.40 -12.99 -5.18
N ARG A 33 -16.10 -12.95 -4.93
CA ARG A 33 -15.49 -11.94 -4.03
C ARG A 33 -15.82 -10.57 -4.64
N SER A 34 -16.66 -9.79 -3.98
CA SER A 34 -16.99 -8.43 -4.40
C SER A 34 -15.72 -7.57 -4.36
N ILE A 35 -15.25 -7.11 -5.52
CA ILE A 35 -14.21 -6.08 -5.64
C ILE A 35 -14.96 -4.74 -5.63
N MET A 36 -14.99 -4.00 -4.52
CA MET A 36 -15.83 -2.80 -4.44
C MET A 36 -15.15 -1.57 -5.02
N ARG A 37 -15.78 -0.99 -6.06
CA ARG A 37 -15.80 0.45 -6.34
C ARG A 37 -17.24 0.90 -6.62
N ALA A 38 -17.89 1.56 -5.65
CA ALA A 38 -18.99 2.51 -5.86
C ALA A 38 -19.25 3.36 -4.60
N ALA A 39 -18.73 4.59 -4.58
CA ALA A 39 -19.34 5.69 -3.81
C ALA A 39 -19.93 6.69 -4.81
N ALA A 40 -21.08 6.32 -5.40
CA ALA A 40 -21.78 7.21 -6.32
C ALA A 40 -22.25 8.46 -5.57
N ARG A 41 -21.62 9.62 -5.85
CA ARG A 41 -22.44 10.84 -5.96
C ARG A 41 -23.38 10.53 -7.12
N LEU A 42 -24.66 10.33 -6.82
CA LEU A 42 -25.77 9.80 -7.65
C LEU A 42 -25.94 10.35 -9.10
N LEU A 43 -25.02 11.16 -9.62
CA LEU A 43 -25.08 11.85 -10.92
C LEU A 43 -23.85 11.65 -11.82
N ALA A 44 -22.94 10.72 -11.51
CA ALA A 44 -21.83 10.39 -12.40
C ALA A 44 -22.17 9.14 -13.25
N SER A 45 -23.03 9.32 -14.25
CA SER A 45 -23.28 8.30 -15.26
C SER A 45 -22.02 8.06 -16.10
N LEU A 46 -21.70 6.78 -16.28
CA LEU A 46 -20.53 6.21 -16.93
C LEU A 46 -20.35 6.73 -18.35
N LYS A 47 -19.41 7.66 -18.55
CA LYS A 47 -18.89 8.03 -19.87
C LYS A 47 -17.63 7.18 -20.14
N PRO A 48 -17.52 6.48 -21.29
CA PRO A 48 -16.30 5.76 -21.63
C PRO A 48 -15.13 6.75 -21.70
N GLY A 49 -13.98 6.37 -21.11
CA GLY A 49 -12.80 7.24 -21.00
C GLY A 49 -12.70 8.08 -19.72
N GLN A 50 -13.45 7.76 -18.67
CA GLN A 50 -13.31 8.41 -17.38
C GLN A 50 -12.04 7.94 -16.64
N PHE A 51 -11.29 8.89 -16.07
CA PHE A 51 -10.13 8.65 -15.23
C PHE A 51 -10.53 8.64 -13.76
N LEU A 52 -9.72 7.99 -12.91
CA LEU A 52 -9.87 8.13 -11.45
C LEU A 52 -9.23 9.45 -11.01
N GLU A 53 -9.99 10.26 -10.28
CA GLU A 53 -9.46 11.51 -9.72
C GLU A 53 -8.68 11.22 -8.43
N PRO A 54 -7.43 11.68 -8.31
CA PRO A 54 -6.61 11.48 -7.11
C PRO A 54 -7.32 11.98 -5.85
N GLY A 55 -7.18 11.26 -4.74
CA GLY A 55 -7.77 11.66 -3.46
C GLY A 55 -9.28 11.39 -3.32
N THR A 56 -9.92 10.82 -4.35
CA THR A 56 -11.32 10.35 -4.26
C THR A 56 -11.40 9.12 -3.35
N PRO A 57 -12.42 8.98 -2.49
CA PRO A 57 -12.59 7.79 -1.66
C PRO A 57 -12.89 6.54 -2.50
N THR A 58 -12.20 5.45 -2.20
CA THR A 58 -12.34 4.15 -2.91
C THR A 58 -13.52 3.30 -2.44
N GLY A 59 -14.13 3.67 -1.31
CA GLY A 59 -15.14 2.86 -0.61
C GLY A 59 -14.57 2.14 0.62
N LEU A 60 -13.24 2.09 0.77
CA LEU A 60 -12.55 1.66 1.99
C LEU A 60 -12.15 2.88 2.82
N THR A 61 -12.36 2.80 4.14
CA THR A 61 -12.03 3.90 5.06
C THR A 61 -10.52 4.11 5.15
N GLY A 62 -10.07 5.34 4.94
CA GLY A 62 -8.64 5.69 5.01
C GLY A 62 -7.84 5.33 3.75
N LEU A 63 -8.48 4.75 2.72
CA LEU A 63 -7.83 4.42 1.45
C LEU A 63 -8.36 5.32 0.33
N LEU A 64 -7.55 6.30 -0.07
CA LEU A 64 -7.86 7.21 -1.15
C LEU A 64 -7.23 6.73 -2.46
N THR A 65 -7.82 7.13 -3.58
CA THR A 65 -7.30 6.86 -4.92
C THR A 65 -5.92 7.50 -5.10
N HIS A 66 -4.97 6.68 -5.57
CA HIS A 66 -3.60 7.10 -5.81
C HIS A 66 -3.48 7.78 -7.19
N PRO A 67 -2.72 8.88 -7.36
CA PRO A 67 -2.59 9.57 -8.65
C PRO A 67 -1.88 8.74 -9.73
N SER A 68 -0.80 8.05 -9.37
CA SER A 68 0.07 7.31 -10.29
C SER A 68 0.41 5.91 -9.75
N PRO A 69 -0.54 4.95 -9.75
CA PRO A 69 -0.34 3.65 -9.09
C PRO A 69 0.75 2.78 -9.74
N ARG A 70 0.97 2.91 -11.05
CA ARG A 70 1.94 2.08 -11.79
C ARG A 70 3.37 2.37 -11.39
N SER A 71 3.79 3.63 -11.47
CA SER A 71 5.17 4.04 -11.12
C SER A 71 5.50 3.68 -9.67
N THR A 72 4.57 3.90 -8.74
CA THR A 72 4.70 3.49 -7.33
C THR A 72 4.89 1.98 -7.19
N LEU A 73 4.08 1.16 -7.87
CA LEU A 73 4.22 -0.30 -7.83
C LEU A 73 5.53 -0.79 -8.44
N LEU A 74 5.94 -0.24 -9.59
CA LEU A 74 7.20 -0.58 -10.24
C LEU A 74 8.39 -0.25 -9.33
N TYR A 75 8.37 0.92 -8.69
CA TYR A 75 9.38 1.30 -7.71
C TYR A 75 9.45 0.30 -6.56
N HIS A 76 8.32 0.01 -5.90
CA HIS A 76 8.31 -0.91 -4.76
C HIS A 76 8.74 -2.33 -5.16
N TYR A 77 8.29 -2.86 -6.30
CA TYR A 77 8.67 -4.20 -6.75
C TYR A 77 10.13 -4.32 -7.18
N ASN A 78 10.66 -3.34 -7.90
CA ASN A 78 12.07 -3.37 -8.27
C ASN A 78 12.96 -3.18 -7.02
N SER A 79 12.56 -2.30 -6.11
CA SER A 79 13.27 -2.08 -4.86
C SER A 79 13.20 -3.30 -3.92
N THR A 80 12.07 -4.01 -3.85
CA THR A 80 11.99 -5.28 -3.10
C THR A 80 12.89 -6.35 -3.72
N LEU A 81 12.88 -6.53 -5.04
CA LEU A 81 13.76 -7.47 -5.74
C LEU A 81 15.24 -7.18 -5.45
N ASP A 82 15.63 -5.91 -5.40
CA ASP A 82 17.01 -5.53 -5.07
C ASP A 82 17.38 -5.78 -3.61
N LYS A 83 16.44 -5.57 -2.68
CA LYS A 83 16.65 -5.93 -1.27
C LYS A 83 16.73 -7.45 -1.07
N LEU A 84 15.92 -8.22 -1.79
CA LEU A 84 15.91 -9.69 -1.71
C LEU A 84 17.24 -10.33 -2.12
N LYS A 85 18.07 -9.65 -2.94
CA LYS A 85 19.43 -10.10 -3.27
C LYS A 85 20.34 -10.27 -2.05
N LYS A 86 20.03 -9.60 -0.93
CA LYS A 86 20.78 -9.74 0.33
C LYS A 86 20.53 -11.09 1.03
N ILE A 87 19.41 -11.75 0.73
CA ILE A 87 18.99 -13.02 1.31
C ILE A 87 19.55 -14.17 0.45
N PRO A 88 19.97 -15.32 0.99
CA PRO A 88 20.43 -16.45 0.16
C PRO A 88 19.32 -17.04 -0.72
N GLU A 89 19.67 -17.56 -1.91
CA GLU A 89 18.74 -18.17 -2.89
C GLU A 89 18.06 -19.45 -2.39
N SER A 90 18.66 -20.12 -1.42
CA SER A 90 18.08 -21.31 -0.77
C SER A 90 16.88 -20.99 0.13
N SER A 91 16.69 -19.72 0.52
CA SER A 91 15.60 -19.32 1.39
C SER A 91 14.25 -19.45 0.68
N VAL A 92 13.33 -20.21 1.27
CA VAL A 92 11.96 -20.36 0.77
C VAL A 92 11.24 -19.01 0.70
N TYR A 93 11.50 -18.11 1.66
CA TYR A 93 10.95 -16.76 1.67
C TYR A 93 11.40 -15.97 0.43
N ARG A 94 12.69 -16.03 0.07
CA ARG A 94 13.20 -15.37 -1.13
C ARG A 94 12.56 -15.93 -2.40
N GLN A 95 12.47 -17.25 -2.51
CA GLN A 95 11.89 -17.91 -3.70
C GLN A 95 10.41 -17.55 -3.90
N SER A 96 9.60 -17.57 -2.83
CA SER A 96 8.18 -17.26 -2.91
C SER A 96 7.92 -15.78 -3.20
N THR A 97 8.65 -14.89 -2.53
CA THR A 97 8.52 -13.44 -2.74
C THR A 97 9.02 -13.02 -4.12
N GLU A 98 10.13 -13.56 -4.62
CA GLU A 98 10.59 -13.31 -5.99
C GLU A 98 9.57 -13.79 -7.04
N ALA A 99 9.01 -14.99 -6.88
CA ALA A 99 8.02 -15.50 -7.81
C ALA A 99 6.76 -14.62 -7.84
N LEU A 100 6.27 -14.21 -6.67
CA LEU A 100 5.09 -13.35 -6.55
C LEU A 100 5.35 -11.95 -7.11
N THR A 101 6.46 -11.32 -6.75
CA THR A 101 6.82 -9.97 -7.21
C THR A 101 7.05 -9.93 -8.72
N LYS A 102 7.80 -10.89 -9.29
CA LYS A 102 8.00 -10.99 -10.75
C LYS A 102 6.70 -11.18 -11.50
N HIS A 103 5.79 -12.03 -10.99
CA HIS A 103 4.46 -12.21 -11.59
C HIS A 103 3.66 -10.90 -11.58
N ARG A 104 3.58 -10.21 -10.44
CA ARG A 104 2.85 -8.94 -10.33
C ARG A 104 3.47 -7.84 -11.19
N LEU A 105 4.79 -7.76 -11.23
CA LEU A 105 5.53 -6.84 -12.07
C LEU A 105 5.20 -7.08 -13.55
N ALA A 106 5.21 -8.33 -14.02
CA ALA A 106 4.86 -8.67 -15.40
C ALA A 106 3.42 -8.25 -15.76
N VAL A 107 2.47 -8.41 -14.84
CA VAL A 107 1.08 -7.94 -15.04
C VAL A 107 1.02 -6.42 -15.16
N VAL A 108 1.69 -5.71 -14.26
CA VAL A 108 1.74 -4.23 -14.29
C VAL A 108 2.40 -3.75 -15.58
N GLU A 109 3.53 -4.34 -16.00
CA GLU A 109 4.25 -3.92 -17.20
C GLU A 109 3.42 -4.00 -18.48
N GLN A 110 2.59 -5.04 -18.62
CA GLN A 110 1.72 -5.27 -19.78
C GLN A 110 0.65 -4.19 -19.95
N THR A 111 0.13 -3.64 -18.86
CA THR A 111 -0.96 -2.64 -18.91
C THR A 111 -0.36 -1.24 -18.97
N LYS A 112 -0.20 -0.65 -20.16
CA LYS A 112 0.31 0.72 -20.31
C LYS A 112 -0.83 1.74 -20.52
N PRO A 113 -0.78 2.94 -19.91
CA PRO A 113 -1.73 3.99 -20.21
C PRO A 113 -1.43 4.63 -21.58
N ALA A 114 -2.44 5.26 -22.19
CA ALA A 114 -2.27 5.98 -23.44
C ALA A 114 -1.34 7.19 -23.25
N GLY A 115 -0.44 7.44 -24.20
CA GLY A 115 0.52 8.56 -24.14
C GLY A 115 1.73 8.31 -23.21
N TRP A 116 1.88 7.09 -22.68
CA TRP A 116 3.00 6.74 -21.79
C TRP A 116 4.36 6.90 -22.48
N ASP A 117 4.52 6.41 -23.70
CA ASP A 117 5.81 6.38 -24.37
C ASP A 117 6.30 7.80 -24.73
N GLU A 118 5.39 8.70 -25.10
CA GLU A 118 5.68 10.12 -25.37
C GLU A 118 6.10 10.85 -24.10
N TRP A 119 5.37 10.63 -23.00
CA TRP A 119 5.71 11.18 -21.69
C TRP A 119 7.09 10.68 -21.24
N GLN A 120 7.36 9.37 -21.37
CA GLN A 120 8.65 8.78 -21.03
C GLN A 120 9.80 9.39 -21.83
N GLN A 121 9.62 9.64 -23.14
CA GLN A 121 10.63 10.31 -23.95
C GLN A 121 10.87 11.74 -23.49
N LYS A 122 9.81 12.50 -23.20
CA LYS A 122 9.94 13.88 -22.70
C LYS A 122 10.66 13.93 -21.35
N THR A 123 10.27 13.07 -20.42
CA THR A 123 10.93 12.93 -19.11
C THR A 123 12.39 12.55 -19.26
N LEU A 124 12.70 11.61 -20.16
CA LEU A 124 14.08 11.19 -20.43
C LEU A 124 14.92 12.33 -21.03
N MET A 125 14.37 13.07 -21.98
CA MET A 125 15.05 14.25 -22.55
C MET A 125 15.37 15.28 -21.47
N GLN A 126 14.42 15.56 -20.58
CA GLN A 126 14.61 16.50 -19.46
C GLN A 126 15.65 16.01 -18.45
N VAL A 127 15.67 14.71 -18.14
CA VAL A 127 16.67 14.10 -17.25
C VAL A 127 18.06 14.07 -17.89
N GLN A 128 18.15 13.87 -19.21
CA GLN A 128 19.42 13.93 -19.95
C GLN A 128 19.96 15.35 -20.10
N GLU A 129 19.06 16.34 -20.18
CA GLU A 129 19.44 17.76 -20.21
C GLU A 129 20.10 18.17 -18.89
N ASP A 130 19.55 17.72 -17.75
CA ASP A 130 20.07 18.02 -16.40
C ASP A 130 20.29 16.78 -15.50
N PRO A 131 21.31 15.93 -15.75
CA PRO A 131 21.51 14.69 -15.00
C PRO A 131 21.87 14.90 -13.52
N GLU A 132 22.56 15.99 -13.19
CA GLU A 132 22.99 16.30 -11.82
C GLU A 132 21.83 16.77 -10.92
N ARG A 133 20.68 17.13 -11.51
CA ARG A 133 19.56 17.72 -10.77
C ARG A 133 18.71 16.67 -10.08
N TYR A 134 18.71 15.46 -10.60
CA TYR A 134 17.86 14.37 -10.13
C TYR A 134 18.69 13.30 -9.42
N GLN A 135 18.08 12.66 -8.42
CA GLN A 135 18.70 11.49 -7.81
C GLN A 135 18.31 10.26 -8.60
N VAL A 136 19.24 9.70 -9.38
CA VAL A 136 19.03 8.44 -10.09
C VAL A 136 19.35 7.27 -9.16
N LEU A 137 18.36 6.41 -8.94
CA LEU A 137 18.52 5.13 -8.24
C LEU A 137 18.64 4.02 -9.27
N ASN A 138 19.84 3.43 -9.36
CA ASN A 138 20.08 2.26 -10.21
C ASN A 138 19.49 1.03 -9.55
N THR A 139 18.41 0.51 -10.13
CA THR A 139 17.71 -0.69 -9.66
C THR A 139 17.86 -1.81 -10.69
N SER A 140 17.68 -3.09 -10.34
CA SER A 140 17.73 -4.18 -11.34
C SER A 140 16.76 -4.03 -12.51
N GLY A 141 15.63 -3.37 -12.30
CA GLY A 141 14.63 -3.08 -13.31
C GLY A 141 14.88 -1.81 -14.14
N GLY A 142 15.99 -1.11 -13.92
CA GLY A 142 16.35 0.12 -14.63
C GLY A 142 16.65 1.31 -13.71
N GLU A 143 16.79 2.48 -14.32
CA GLU A 143 17.04 3.74 -13.62
C GLU A 143 15.72 4.34 -13.11
N THR A 144 15.57 4.48 -11.79
CA THR A 144 14.46 5.21 -11.19
C THR A 144 14.90 6.62 -10.83
N VAL A 145 14.27 7.61 -11.45
CA VAL A 145 14.54 9.02 -11.17
C VAL A 145 13.72 9.44 -9.96
N VAL A 146 14.38 9.75 -8.85
CA VAL A 146 13.75 10.30 -7.64
C VAL A 146 13.79 11.82 -7.73
N MET A 147 12.60 12.40 -7.70
CA MET A 147 12.42 13.84 -7.72
C MET A 147 12.82 14.44 -6.36
N PRO A 148 13.53 15.59 -6.34
CA PRO A 148 13.71 16.31 -5.08
C PRO A 148 12.35 16.66 -4.48
N ASN A 149 12.23 16.57 -3.15
CA ASN A 149 11.02 16.94 -2.43
C ASN A 149 10.92 18.48 -2.40
N GLU A 150 10.50 19.08 -3.51
CA GLU A 150 10.17 20.50 -3.58
C GLU A 150 8.77 20.69 -2.98
N ALA A 151 8.74 21.20 -1.74
CA ALA A 151 7.49 21.55 -1.11
C ALA A 151 6.92 22.79 -1.80
N GLU A 152 5.88 22.60 -2.62
CA GLU A 152 5.14 23.73 -3.18
C GLU A 152 4.68 24.64 -2.03
N VAL A 153 5.16 25.87 -2.04
CA VAL A 153 4.85 26.86 -1.01
C VAL A 153 3.57 27.57 -1.40
N ASP A 154 2.46 27.29 -0.69
CA ASP A 154 1.22 28.07 -0.84
C ASP A 154 1.55 29.56 -0.62
N PRO A 155 1.30 30.42 -1.61
CA PRO A 155 1.58 31.85 -1.51
C PRO A 155 0.84 32.56 -0.36
N ARG A 156 -0.22 31.96 0.18
CA ARG A 156 -0.96 32.49 1.34
C ARG A 156 -0.43 32.00 2.68
N ALA A 157 0.45 31.00 2.69
CA ALA A 157 1.01 30.50 3.93
C ALA A 157 2.01 31.49 4.49
N ARG A 158 2.07 31.61 5.82
CA ARG A 158 3.04 32.48 6.52
C ARG A 158 4.45 32.28 6.00
N ARG A 159 4.89 31.04 5.77
CA ARG A 159 6.23 30.72 5.23
C ARG A 159 6.57 31.35 3.87
N ALA A 160 5.56 31.82 3.12
CA ALA A 160 5.71 32.46 1.82
C ALA A 160 5.78 34.00 1.92
N GLU A 161 5.41 34.55 3.09
CA GLU A 161 5.53 35.97 3.38
C GLU A 161 7.02 36.35 3.40
N TRP A 162 7.34 37.56 2.94
CA TRP A 162 8.73 38.07 2.87
C TRP A 162 9.46 38.00 4.22
N ASP A 163 8.73 38.13 5.33
CA ASP A 163 9.18 38.04 6.73
C ASP A 163 8.75 36.73 7.42
N GLY A 164 8.23 35.78 6.65
CA GLY A 164 7.58 34.56 7.11
C GLY A 164 8.48 33.38 7.42
N GLU A 165 9.76 33.48 7.09
CA GLU A 165 10.76 32.49 7.48
C GLU A 165 10.94 32.50 9.01
N ALA A 166 10.89 31.33 9.63
CA ALA A 166 11.24 31.23 11.04
C ALA A 166 12.72 31.58 11.20
N LEU A 167 13.02 32.70 11.87
CA LEU A 167 14.38 33.11 12.20
C LEU A 167 15.12 31.94 12.85
N GLN A 168 16.03 31.32 12.11
CA GLN A 168 16.95 30.37 12.72
C GLN A 168 17.90 31.17 13.59
N SER A 169 17.81 30.97 14.90
CA SER A 169 18.77 31.56 15.84
C SER A 169 20.12 30.90 15.63
N MET A 170 20.95 31.55 14.83
CA MET A 170 22.37 31.22 14.73
C MET A 170 23.06 31.89 15.92
N PRO A 171 23.80 31.14 16.77
CA PRO A 171 24.50 31.76 17.89
C PRO A 171 25.53 32.77 17.39
N GLU A 172 25.42 34.02 17.84
CA GLU A 172 26.31 35.12 17.46
C GLU A 172 27.72 34.97 18.09
N GLY A 173 28.76 35.51 17.45
CA GLY A 173 30.13 35.58 17.99
C GLY A 173 31.18 34.67 17.32
N ILE A 174 32.45 34.82 17.76
CA ILE A 174 33.59 34.01 17.29
C ILE A 174 33.55 32.66 18.01
N ARG A 175 33.17 31.60 17.29
CA ARG A 175 33.01 30.25 17.85
C ARG A 175 34.18 29.34 17.53
N SER A 176 34.47 28.41 18.44
CA SER A 176 35.48 27.36 18.21
C SER A 176 35.06 26.43 17.06
N ALA A 177 36.03 25.75 16.42
CA ALA A 177 35.74 24.81 15.34
C ALA A 177 34.74 23.70 15.77
N LYS A 178 34.87 23.19 17.01
CA LYS A 178 34.00 22.16 17.59
C LYS A 178 32.55 22.62 17.72
N GLU A 179 32.33 23.87 18.08
CA GLU A 179 31.01 24.48 18.19
C GLU A 179 30.36 24.77 16.82
N ARG A 180 31.17 24.97 15.78
CA ARG A 180 30.68 25.18 14.41
C ARG A 180 30.26 23.88 13.72
N LEU A 181 30.89 22.73 14.06
CA LEU A 181 30.62 21.42 13.45
C LEU A 181 29.13 21.11 13.23
N PRO A 182 28.22 21.25 14.21
CA PRO A 182 26.80 20.95 14.00
C PRO A 182 26.11 21.89 13.00
N HIS A 183 26.63 23.11 12.80
CA HIS A 183 26.07 24.11 11.89
C HIS A 183 26.69 24.05 10.49
N VAL A 184 27.84 23.40 10.30
CA VAL A 184 28.53 23.35 9.00
C VAL A 184 27.63 22.77 7.91
N GLY A 185 26.86 21.72 8.20
CA GLY A 185 25.94 21.14 7.21
C GLY A 185 24.88 22.12 6.71
N LYS A 186 24.36 23.00 7.59
CA LYS A 186 23.40 24.04 7.23
C LYS A 186 24.04 25.19 6.45
N MET A 187 25.32 25.45 6.69
CA MET A 187 26.06 26.56 6.06
C MET A 187 26.73 26.19 4.74
N LYS A 188 27.08 24.91 4.54
CA LYS A 188 27.95 24.45 3.44
C LYS A 188 27.27 24.51 2.06
N GLY A 189 25.97 24.78 1.99
CA GLY A 189 25.21 24.74 0.74
C GLY A 189 25.22 23.34 0.11
N ALA A 190 24.51 23.18 -1.00
CA ALA A 190 24.63 21.97 -1.81
C ALA A 190 26.01 21.95 -2.50
N ALA A 191 26.62 20.77 -2.63
CA ALA A 191 27.93 20.61 -3.27
C ALA A 191 27.94 21.10 -4.75
N ASN A 192 26.77 21.09 -5.38
CA ASN A 192 26.50 21.48 -6.76
C ASN A 192 25.63 22.74 -6.84
N TYR A 193 25.83 23.71 -5.95
CA TYR A 193 25.11 24.98 -5.98
C TYR A 193 25.44 25.80 -7.24
N SER A 194 24.42 26.24 -7.99
CA SER A 194 24.54 27.30 -9.01
C SER A 194 23.30 28.20 -8.98
N ASN A 195 23.48 29.50 -9.22
CA ASN A 195 22.39 30.48 -9.17
C ASN A 195 21.27 30.15 -10.16
N GLU A 196 21.64 29.69 -11.37
CA GLU A 196 20.68 29.25 -12.40
C GLU A 196 19.84 28.06 -11.91
N ARG A 197 20.44 27.11 -11.18
CA ARG A 197 19.71 25.97 -10.62
C ARG A 197 18.70 26.40 -9.58
N VAL A 198 19.08 27.30 -8.67
CA VAL A 198 18.19 27.77 -7.59
C VAL A 198 16.95 28.47 -8.14
N LEU A 199 17.08 29.17 -9.28
CA LEU A 199 16.00 29.96 -9.86
C LEU A 199 15.09 29.17 -10.81
N ALA A 200 15.54 28.02 -11.32
CA ALA A 200 14.76 27.19 -12.23
C ALA A 200 13.80 26.28 -11.46
N ASP A 201 12.49 26.54 -11.59
CA ASP A 201 11.41 25.67 -11.09
C ASP A 201 11.46 24.30 -11.78
N ILE A 202 11.49 23.22 -10.99
CA ILE A 202 11.40 21.86 -11.54
C ILE A 202 9.92 21.51 -11.71
N LYS A 203 9.43 21.53 -12.94
CA LYS A 203 8.07 21.09 -13.28
C LYS A 203 8.17 19.90 -14.22
N PHE A 204 7.89 18.71 -13.70
CA PHE A 204 7.59 17.55 -14.54
C PHE A 204 6.11 17.57 -14.91
N ASP A 205 5.82 17.24 -16.15
CA ASP A 205 4.44 16.95 -16.53
C ASP A 205 3.95 15.73 -15.74
N PRO A 206 2.72 15.76 -15.20
CA PRO A 206 2.18 14.63 -14.48
C PRO A 206 2.08 13.40 -15.38
N GLU A 207 2.29 12.23 -14.78
CA GLU A 207 2.13 10.94 -15.47
C GLU A 207 0.72 10.83 -16.09
N PRO A 208 0.60 10.32 -17.33
CA PRO A 208 -0.70 10.04 -17.94
C PRO A 208 -1.47 9.02 -17.10
N LYS A 209 -2.69 9.39 -16.68
CA LYS A 209 -3.56 8.56 -15.84
C LYS A 209 -4.11 7.35 -16.62
N TYR A 210 -4.36 6.26 -15.90
CA TYR A 210 -5.11 5.13 -16.46
C TYR A 210 -6.59 5.43 -16.61
N THR A 211 -7.19 4.86 -17.65
CA THR A 211 -8.65 4.79 -17.77
C THR A 211 -9.21 3.85 -16.71
N ALA A 212 -10.42 4.13 -16.22
CA ALA A 212 -11.06 3.30 -15.19
C ALA A 212 -11.22 1.82 -15.64
N GLU A 213 -11.45 1.60 -16.93
CA GLU A 213 -11.54 0.26 -17.54
C GLU A 213 -10.21 -0.49 -17.45
N ALA A 214 -9.10 0.16 -17.82
CA ALA A 214 -7.77 -0.45 -17.74
C ALA A 214 -7.39 -0.81 -16.29
N ILE A 215 -7.77 0.02 -15.31
CA ILE A 215 -7.54 -0.29 -13.89
C ILE A 215 -8.38 -1.49 -13.47
N SER A 216 -9.64 -1.59 -13.89
CA SER A 216 -10.48 -2.74 -13.57
C SER A 216 -9.93 -4.05 -14.16
N GLU A 217 -9.45 -4.00 -15.40
CA GLU A 217 -8.77 -5.15 -16.01
C GLU A 217 -7.50 -5.55 -15.24
N LEU A 218 -6.71 -4.56 -14.83
CA LEU A 218 -5.48 -4.76 -14.06
C LEU A 218 -5.80 -5.40 -12.70
N GLU A 219 -6.80 -4.90 -11.99
CA GLU A 219 -7.28 -5.45 -10.71
C GLU A 219 -7.75 -6.90 -10.86
N ASN A 220 -8.49 -7.20 -11.93
CA ASN A 220 -8.92 -8.58 -12.23
C ASN A 220 -7.75 -9.52 -12.51
N ARG A 221 -6.72 -9.06 -13.24
CA ARG A 221 -5.52 -9.86 -13.52
C ARG A 221 -4.67 -10.10 -12.27
N LEU A 222 -4.60 -9.12 -11.37
CA LEU A 222 -3.87 -9.27 -10.10
C LEU A 222 -4.63 -10.13 -9.08
N GLY A 223 -5.97 -10.08 -9.08
CA GLY A 223 -6.81 -10.89 -8.19
C GLY A 223 -6.61 -10.59 -6.70
N ALA A 224 -6.08 -9.42 -6.35
CA ALA A 224 -5.60 -9.08 -5.02
C ALA A 224 -6.35 -7.92 -4.34
N GLY A 225 -7.55 -7.58 -4.83
CA GLY A 225 -8.33 -6.43 -4.34
C GLY A 225 -8.11 -5.18 -5.19
N LEU A 226 -8.27 -4.01 -4.58
CA LEU A 226 -8.04 -2.73 -5.26
C LEU A 226 -6.55 -2.46 -5.45
N ILE A 227 -6.20 -1.70 -6.49
CA ILE A 227 -4.80 -1.37 -6.78
C ILE A 227 -4.12 -0.62 -5.62
N GLU A 228 -4.88 0.19 -4.88
CA GLU A 228 -4.37 0.92 -3.72
C GLU A 228 -4.03 0.00 -2.54
N GLU A 229 -4.78 -1.09 -2.34
CA GLU A 229 -4.44 -2.12 -1.34
C GLU A 229 -3.17 -2.87 -1.75
N VAL A 230 -3.01 -3.15 -3.04
CA VAL A 230 -1.80 -3.80 -3.58
C VAL A 230 -0.56 -2.94 -3.34
N ILE A 231 -0.68 -1.61 -3.42
CA ILE A 231 0.40 -0.68 -3.07
C ILE A 231 0.75 -0.80 -1.59
N GLN A 232 -0.24 -0.79 -0.69
CA GLN A 232 0.02 -0.97 0.75
C GLN A 232 0.69 -2.31 1.07
N VAL A 233 0.28 -3.38 0.39
CA VAL A 233 0.94 -4.69 0.50
C VAL A 233 2.38 -4.61 0.00
N ALA A 234 2.64 -3.95 -1.13
CA ALA A 234 4.00 -3.79 -1.65
C ALA A 234 4.91 -2.97 -0.72
N GLU A 235 4.39 -1.90 -0.11
CA GLU A 235 5.09 -1.13 0.93
C GLU A 235 5.36 -1.97 2.18
N GLY A 236 4.38 -2.77 2.60
CA GLY A 236 4.49 -3.70 3.72
C GLY A 236 5.57 -4.74 3.47
N GLU A 237 5.57 -5.39 2.30
CA GLU A 237 6.60 -6.32 1.86
C GLU A 237 7.98 -5.65 1.82
N HIS A 238 8.07 -4.43 1.32
CA HIS A 238 9.33 -3.68 1.28
C HIS A 238 9.95 -3.45 2.66
N LYS A 239 9.12 -3.13 3.66
CA LYS A 239 9.55 -3.00 5.06
C LYS A 239 9.81 -4.36 5.71
N LEU A 240 9.00 -5.37 5.37
CA LEU A 240 9.15 -6.72 5.88
C LEU A 240 10.48 -7.33 5.47
N VAL A 241 10.92 -7.12 4.22
CA VAL A 241 12.22 -7.62 3.75
C VAL A 241 13.36 -7.05 4.60
N ASP A 242 13.32 -5.78 4.99
CA ASP A 242 14.34 -5.21 5.89
C ASP A 242 14.36 -5.93 7.23
N ALA A 243 13.19 -6.12 7.84
CA ALA A 243 13.06 -6.86 9.11
C ALA A 243 13.50 -8.32 8.99
N MET A 244 13.22 -8.99 7.87
CA MET A 244 13.64 -10.37 7.60
C MET A 244 15.15 -10.49 7.42
N VAL A 245 15.79 -9.46 6.84
CA VAL A 245 17.25 -9.39 6.73
C VAL A 245 17.90 -9.20 8.09
N GLU A 246 17.31 -8.36 8.95
CA GLU A 246 17.77 -8.18 10.33
C GLU A 246 17.59 -9.46 11.17
N ALA A 247 16.43 -10.12 11.05
CA ALA A 247 16.08 -11.32 11.82
C ALA A 247 16.70 -12.62 11.27
N LYS A 248 17.28 -12.61 10.06
CA LYS A 248 17.92 -13.76 9.41
C LYS A 248 17.11 -15.06 9.47
N VAL A 249 15.83 -14.97 9.10
CA VAL A 249 14.83 -16.05 9.26
C VAL A 249 15.14 -17.35 8.50
N TRP A 250 16.12 -17.33 7.60
CA TRP A 250 16.59 -18.51 6.85
C TRP A 250 17.60 -19.37 7.62
N GLU A 251 18.08 -18.90 8.77
CA GLU A 251 18.94 -19.71 9.65
C GLU A 251 18.11 -20.82 10.32
N PRO A 252 18.75 -21.95 10.69
CA PRO A 252 18.07 -22.99 11.45
C PRO A 252 17.54 -22.44 12.77
N LEU A 253 16.53 -23.10 13.33
CA LEU A 253 15.90 -22.73 14.58
C LEU A 253 16.95 -22.55 15.70
N GLU A 254 16.94 -21.38 16.36
CA GLU A 254 17.89 -21.06 17.44
C GLU A 254 17.70 -21.99 18.65
N GLU A 255 16.45 -22.26 19.02
CA GLU A 255 16.11 -23.14 20.13
C GLU A 255 15.07 -24.20 19.71
N PRO A 256 15.43 -25.50 19.65
CA PRO A 256 14.45 -26.55 19.42
C PRO A 256 13.43 -26.59 20.56
N ALA A 257 12.18 -26.86 20.22
CA ALA A 257 11.13 -26.97 21.23
C ALA A 257 11.43 -28.12 22.20
N PRO A 258 11.24 -27.91 23.53
CA PRO A 258 11.42 -28.98 24.49
C PRO A 258 10.39 -30.09 24.28
N GLU A 259 10.77 -31.32 24.62
CA GLU A 259 9.90 -32.49 24.48
C GLU A 259 8.59 -32.29 25.27
N GLY A 260 7.44 -32.47 24.61
CA GLY A 260 6.11 -32.29 25.21
C GLY A 260 5.54 -30.87 25.17
N GLN A 261 6.28 -29.84 24.72
CA GLN A 261 5.75 -28.46 24.62
C GLN A 261 4.54 -28.34 23.68
N TRP A 262 4.59 -29.06 22.56
CA TRP A 262 3.54 -29.07 21.54
C TRP A 262 2.64 -30.31 21.60
N SER A 263 2.74 -31.13 22.67
CA SER A 263 1.78 -32.22 22.88
C SER A 263 0.52 -31.65 23.53
N TYR A 264 -0.52 -31.46 22.73
CA TYR A 264 -1.84 -31.07 23.22
C TYR A 264 -2.65 -32.29 23.62
N PHE A 265 -3.76 -32.06 24.33
CA PHE A 265 -4.74 -33.11 24.63
C PHE A 265 -5.43 -33.57 23.34
N GLU A 266 -4.83 -34.53 22.65
CA GLU A 266 -5.52 -35.26 21.58
C GLU A 266 -6.72 -35.99 22.21
N ARG A 267 -7.92 -35.72 21.69
CA ARG A 267 -9.11 -36.54 22.00
C ARG A 267 -9.01 -37.87 21.25
N ASN A 268 -7.99 -38.67 21.53
CA ASN A 268 -7.94 -40.08 21.13
C ASN A 268 -8.74 -40.90 22.15
N THR A 269 -10.01 -40.55 22.32
CA THR A 269 -10.99 -41.39 23.03
C THR A 269 -11.48 -42.47 22.07
N HIS A 270 -10.61 -43.41 21.70
CA HIS A 270 -11.09 -44.78 21.54
C HIS A 270 -10.94 -45.42 22.91
N THR A 271 -11.95 -45.22 23.75
CA THR A 271 -12.20 -46.15 24.85
C THR A 271 -12.28 -47.53 24.23
N SER A 272 -11.26 -48.36 24.42
CA SER A 272 -11.39 -49.80 24.19
C SER A 272 -12.44 -50.29 25.18
N THR A 273 -13.71 -50.27 24.77
CA THR A 273 -14.78 -51.02 25.43
C THR A 273 -14.27 -52.45 25.53
N GLN A 274 -13.87 -52.88 26.73
CA GLN A 274 -13.64 -54.29 26.97
C GLN A 274 -14.94 -55.02 26.61
N LYS A 275 -14.80 -56.00 25.71
CA LYS A 275 -15.84 -56.79 25.08
C LYS A 275 -16.10 -58.05 25.92
N PRO A 276 -17.15 -58.82 25.56
CA PRO A 276 -18.53 -58.77 26.03
C PRO A 276 -18.78 -59.44 27.39
#